data_AF-A0A6G1PI57-F1
#
_entry.id   AF-A0A6G1PI57-F1
#
_cell.length_a   1.000
_cell.length_b   1.000
_cell.length_c   1.000
_cell.angle_alpha   90.00
_cell.angle_beta   90.00
_cell.angle_gamma   90.00
#
_symmetry.space_group_name_H-M   'P 1'
#
loop_
_entity.id
_entity.type
_entity.pdbx_description
1 polymer ?
#
loop_
_entity_poly.entity_id
_entity_poly.type
_entity_poly.pdbx_seq_one_letter_code
_entity_poly.pdbx_strand_id
1 'polypeptide(L)'
;MSTQELFVAAARNCLCANRKRPSVPQSMDLATQVLAVDLGLKPAVLYDSNGACAEQVQQYLSSLQAFHLVSKSLITLDLNGNVLIVNPVTVKSNLEQVLDDSSVAVIDVCHSLDTPTIINPLTEEQNSTIQNLLLLLREVEQLREAEKPLYVKEKCEKWNLCTTFGLLLGYPVTYWFDQTKSFENCLSMTPLMVTTAAVTWQADAAGHLCQLYSFSVPDVLIEETQSKLEHWKLCLQERFQQQNVLKDLKVCQTTVSLPSVCL
;
A
#
# COMPACT_ATOMS: atom_id res chain seq x y z
N MET A 1 -14.78 -24.41 -10.85
CA MET A 1 -14.80 -23.31 -9.86
C MET A 1 -14.68 -22.01 -10.61
N SER A 2 -15.46 -20.99 -10.26
CA SER A 2 -15.29 -19.65 -10.79
C SER A 2 -13.95 -19.06 -10.35
N THR A 3 -13.47 -18.02 -11.03
CA THR A 3 -12.24 -17.30 -10.65
C THR A 3 -12.31 -16.81 -9.20
N GLN A 4 -13.44 -16.24 -8.78
CA GLN A 4 -13.65 -15.77 -7.41
C GLN A 4 -13.59 -16.90 -6.39
N GLU A 5 -14.20 -18.06 -6.70
CA GLU A 5 -14.13 -19.23 -5.83
C GLU A 5 -12.70 -19.72 -5.62
N LEU A 6 -11.84 -19.63 -6.64
CA LEU A 6 -10.43 -20.00 -6.53
C LEU A 6 -9.67 -19.03 -5.60
N PHE A 7 -9.89 -17.72 -5.74
CA PHE A 7 -9.31 -16.72 -4.82
C PHE A 7 -9.76 -16.95 -3.37
N VAL A 8 -11.07 -17.14 -3.15
CA VAL A 8 -11.64 -17.39 -1.83
C VAL A 8 -11.10 -18.70 -1.25
N ALA A 9 -10.99 -19.75 -2.05
CA ALA A 9 -10.43 -21.03 -1.61
C ALA A 9 -8.96 -20.88 -1.22
N ALA A 10 -8.13 -20.22 -2.04
CA ALA A 10 -6.72 -19.98 -1.75
C ALA A 10 -6.56 -19.20 -0.43
N ALA A 11 -7.29 -18.10 -0.25
CA ALA A 11 -7.24 -17.30 0.97
C ALA A 11 -7.63 -18.13 2.21
N ARG A 12 -8.70 -18.91 2.14
CA ARG A 12 -9.17 -19.72 3.26
C ARG A 12 -8.29 -20.92 3.58
N ASN A 13 -7.52 -21.41 2.62
CA ASN A 13 -6.61 -22.54 2.79
C ASN A 13 -5.25 -22.08 3.33
N CYS A 14 -4.71 -20.97 2.83
CA CYS A 14 -3.36 -20.51 3.15
C CYS A 14 -3.32 -19.55 4.34
N LEU A 15 -4.29 -18.65 4.47
CA LEU A 15 -4.28 -17.53 5.44
C LEU A 15 -4.98 -17.87 6.77
N CYS A 16 -4.84 -19.13 7.21
CA CYS A 16 -5.38 -19.60 8.49
C CYS A 16 -4.48 -19.17 9.66
N ALA A 17 -4.81 -18.10 10.37
CA ALA A 17 -4.09 -17.70 11.58
C ALA A 17 -4.86 -18.13 12.83
N ASN A 18 -4.22 -18.86 13.75
CA ASN A 18 -4.86 -19.31 15.01
C ASN A 18 -6.24 -19.99 14.80
N ARG A 19 -6.37 -20.80 13.75
CA ARG A 19 -7.61 -21.48 13.31
C ARG A 19 -8.74 -20.53 12.83
N LYS A 20 -8.51 -19.22 12.74
CA LYS A 20 -9.43 -18.27 12.13
C LYS A 20 -9.13 -18.16 10.64
N ARG A 21 -10.16 -18.39 9.82
CA ARG A 21 -10.11 -18.23 8.36
C ARG A 21 -10.68 -16.86 7.97
N PRO A 22 -10.20 -16.23 6.91
CA PRO A 22 -10.87 -15.06 6.36
C PRO A 22 -12.32 -15.42 5.97
N SER A 23 -13.22 -14.47 6.22
CA SER A 23 -14.59 -14.53 5.70
C SER A 23 -14.59 -14.37 4.17
N VAL A 24 -15.69 -14.73 3.50
CA VAL A 24 -15.79 -14.56 2.04
C VAL A 24 -15.59 -13.10 1.63
N PRO A 25 -16.22 -12.09 2.27
CA PRO A 25 -15.96 -10.69 1.92
C PRO A 25 -14.49 -10.28 2.09
N GLN A 26 -13.84 -10.67 3.19
CA GLN A 26 -12.41 -10.37 3.40
C GLN A 26 -11.52 -11.04 2.35
N SER A 27 -11.82 -12.28 1.96
CA SER A 27 -11.10 -12.96 0.88
C SER A 27 -11.28 -12.26 -0.46
N MET A 28 -12.49 -11.74 -0.73
CA MET A 28 -12.80 -10.98 -1.95
C MET A 28 -12.13 -9.60 -1.97
N ASP A 29 -12.08 -8.92 -0.83
CA ASP A 29 -11.34 -7.66 -0.67
C ASP A 29 -9.86 -7.87 -0.95
N LEU A 30 -9.24 -8.86 -0.30
CA LEU A 30 -7.83 -9.18 -0.54
C LEU A 30 -7.57 -9.59 -2.00
N ALA A 31 -8.44 -10.41 -2.60
CA ALA A 31 -8.33 -10.77 -4.00
C ALA A 31 -8.33 -9.54 -4.91
N THR A 32 -9.26 -8.61 -4.68
CA THR A 32 -9.37 -7.36 -5.45
C THR A 32 -8.13 -6.48 -5.27
N GLN A 33 -7.58 -6.39 -4.05
CA GLN A 33 -6.33 -5.67 -3.79
C GLN A 33 -5.14 -6.29 -4.53
N VAL A 34 -4.99 -7.62 -4.47
CA VAL A 34 -3.88 -8.31 -5.14
C VAL A 34 -4.00 -8.21 -6.66
N LEU A 35 -5.22 -8.30 -7.21
CA LEU A 35 -5.47 -8.03 -8.63
C LEU A 35 -5.10 -6.59 -9.00
N ALA A 36 -5.43 -5.60 -8.16
CA ALA A 36 -5.03 -4.22 -8.40
C ALA A 36 -3.50 -4.03 -8.37
N VAL A 37 -2.78 -4.81 -7.55
CA VAL A 37 -1.31 -4.85 -7.54
C VAL A 37 -0.76 -5.47 -8.83
N ASP A 38 -1.33 -6.60 -9.25
CA ASP A 38 -0.93 -7.31 -10.48
C ASP A 38 -1.14 -6.46 -11.75
N LEU A 39 -2.27 -5.77 -11.81
CA LEU A 39 -2.66 -4.86 -12.90
C LEU A 39 -1.90 -3.53 -12.86
N GLY A 40 -1.04 -3.30 -11.86
CA GLY A 40 -0.26 -2.07 -11.71
C GLY A 40 -1.09 -0.84 -11.29
N LEU A 41 -2.35 -1.01 -10.86
CA LEU A 41 -3.17 0.09 -10.34
C LEU A 41 -2.65 0.59 -8.99
N LYS A 42 -2.02 -0.30 -8.23
CA LYS A 42 -1.30 0.02 -6.99
C LYS A 42 0.01 -0.73 -6.89
N PRO A 43 1.05 -0.16 -6.27
CA PRO A 43 2.37 -0.78 -6.19
C PRO A 43 2.44 -1.98 -5.23
N ALA A 44 1.72 -1.93 -4.11
CA ALA A 44 1.71 -2.99 -3.11
C ALA A 44 0.42 -2.97 -2.29
N VAL A 45 0.14 -4.08 -1.61
CA VAL A 45 -0.90 -4.19 -0.57
C VAL A 45 -0.26 -4.70 0.72
N LEU A 46 -0.55 -4.03 1.83
CA LEU A 46 -0.24 -4.50 3.18
C LEU A 46 -1.27 -5.54 3.60
N TYR A 47 -0.82 -6.69 4.09
CA TYR A 47 -1.66 -7.72 4.66
C TYR A 47 -1.82 -7.51 6.17
N ASP A 48 -3.01 -7.06 6.59
CA ASP A 48 -3.35 -6.72 7.97
C ASP A 48 -4.66 -7.37 8.46
N SER A 49 -5.24 -8.27 7.66
CA SER A 49 -6.59 -8.80 7.91
C SER A 49 -6.67 -9.77 9.10
N ASN A 50 -5.60 -10.52 9.37
CA ASN A 50 -5.47 -11.40 10.53
C ASN A 50 -3.97 -11.64 10.85
N GLY A 51 -3.67 -12.46 11.86
CA GLY A 51 -2.29 -12.74 12.28
C GLY A 51 -1.54 -13.77 11.43
N ALA A 52 -1.78 -13.87 10.12
CA ALA A 52 -1.03 -14.78 9.25
C ALA A 52 0.39 -14.24 8.99
N CYS A 53 1.39 -15.11 9.03
CA CYS A 53 2.79 -14.73 8.85
C CYS A 53 3.20 -14.66 7.36
N ALA A 54 4.41 -14.17 7.10
CA ALA A 54 4.95 -13.99 5.74
C ALA A 54 4.92 -15.27 4.91
N GLU A 55 5.22 -16.42 5.51
CA GLU A 55 5.20 -17.73 4.84
C GLU A 55 3.78 -18.11 4.40
N GLN A 56 2.76 -17.77 5.19
CA GLN A 56 1.36 -18.04 4.84
C GLN A 56 0.88 -17.13 3.71
N VAL A 57 1.27 -15.86 3.74
CA VAL A 57 1.00 -14.91 2.65
C VAL A 57 1.72 -15.34 1.37
N GLN A 58 2.95 -15.81 1.46
CA GLN A 58 3.68 -16.38 0.33
C GLN A 58 2.99 -17.63 -0.22
N GLN A 59 2.52 -18.55 0.63
CA GLN A 59 1.75 -19.72 0.19
C GLN A 59 0.48 -19.31 -0.53
N TYR A 60 -0.22 -18.29 -0.03
CA TYR A 60 -1.38 -17.72 -0.70
C TYR A 60 -1.01 -17.19 -2.09
N LEU A 61 0.01 -16.33 -2.19
CA LEU A 61 0.47 -15.76 -3.45
C LEU A 61 0.90 -16.85 -4.44
N SER A 62 1.71 -17.81 -4.01
CA SER A 62 2.13 -18.96 -4.83
C SER A 62 0.95 -19.81 -5.28
N SER A 63 -0.09 -19.97 -4.45
CA SER A 63 -1.32 -20.64 -4.87
C SER A 63 -2.03 -19.89 -5.97
N LEU A 64 -2.15 -18.56 -5.88
CA LEU A 64 -2.76 -17.74 -6.93
C LEU A 64 -1.96 -17.83 -8.24
N GLN A 65 -0.63 -17.77 -8.15
CA GLN A 65 0.28 -17.88 -9.30
C GLN A 65 0.19 -19.25 -9.97
N ALA A 66 0.09 -20.35 -9.19
CA ALA A 66 -0.09 -21.69 -9.72
C ALA A 66 -1.42 -21.85 -10.48
N PHE A 67 -2.47 -21.17 -10.04
CA PHE A 67 -3.75 -21.09 -10.75
C PHE A 67 -3.76 -20.06 -11.88
N HIS A 68 -2.64 -19.39 -12.18
CA HIS A 68 -2.52 -18.34 -13.19
C HIS A 68 -3.52 -17.20 -12.97
N LEU A 69 -3.85 -16.92 -11.71
CA LEU A 69 -4.77 -15.85 -11.33
C LEU A 69 -4.08 -14.48 -11.25
N VAL A 70 -2.76 -14.49 -11.02
CA VAL A 70 -1.90 -13.30 -10.94
C VAL A 70 -0.52 -13.63 -11.52
N SER A 71 0.24 -12.61 -11.88
CA SER A 71 1.60 -12.76 -12.42
C SER A 71 2.56 -13.38 -11.41
N LYS A 72 3.52 -14.14 -11.94
CA LYS A 72 4.69 -14.65 -11.21
C LYS A 72 5.67 -13.55 -10.79
N SER A 73 5.53 -12.35 -11.33
CA SER A 73 6.39 -11.20 -10.99
C SER A 73 6.06 -10.59 -9.62
N LEU A 74 4.89 -10.90 -9.05
CA LEU A 74 4.55 -10.46 -7.71
C LEU A 74 5.39 -11.20 -6.65
N ILE A 75 5.79 -10.47 -5.61
CA ILE A 75 6.60 -11.00 -4.51
C ILE A 75 5.93 -10.73 -3.16
N THR A 76 6.32 -11.54 -2.16
CA THR A 76 6.00 -11.27 -0.76
C THR A 76 7.19 -10.60 -0.09
N LEU A 77 6.95 -9.46 0.56
CA LEU A 77 7.93 -8.67 1.29
C LEU A 77 7.56 -8.67 2.78
N ASP A 78 8.48 -9.04 3.67
CA ASP A 78 8.34 -8.88 5.12
C ASP A 78 9.21 -7.71 5.58
N LEU A 79 8.56 -6.67 6.07
CA LEU A 79 9.17 -5.49 6.65
C LEU A 79 8.87 -5.45 8.15
N ASN A 80 9.83 -5.91 8.95
CA ASN A 80 9.71 -5.96 10.41
C ASN A 80 8.42 -6.66 10.89
N GLY A 81 8.07 -7.80 10.28
CA GLY A 81 6.85 -8.56 10.59
C GLY A 81 5.57 -8.04 9.93
N ASN A 82 5.64 -6.94 9.18
CA ASN A 82 4.54 -6.46 8.36
C ASN A 82 4.69 -7.00 6.94
N VAL A 83 3.67 -7.70 6.45
CA VAL A 83 3.77 -8.45 5.19
C VAL A 83 3.09 -7.68 4.06
N LEU A 84 3.80 -7.45 2.97
CA LEU A 84 3.26 -6.84 1.75
C LEU A 84 3.30 -7.82 0.58
N ILE A 85 2.29 -7.77 -0.27
CA ILE A 85 2.35 -8.33 -1.63
C ILE A 85 2.66 -7.16 -2.57
N VAL A 86 3.73 -7.31 -3.36
CA VAL A 86 4.37 -6.20 -4.07
C VAL A 86 4.49 -6.50 -5.55
N ASN A 87 4.22 -5.50 -6.39
CA ASN A 87 4.65 -5.46 -7.79
C ASN A 87 5.97 -4.70 -7.88
N PRO A 88 7.13 -5.37 -8.04
CA PRO A 88 8.44 -4.73 -7.97
C PRO A 88 8.62 -3.65 -9.03
N VAL A 89 8.07 -3.85 -10.23
CA VAL A 89 8.15 -2.90 -11.34
C VAL A 89 7.41 -1.60 -10.98
N THR A 90 6.20 -1.72 -10.46
CA THR A 90 5.39 -0.56 -10.07
C THR A 90 5.98 0.17 -8.87
N VAL A 91 6.47 -0.54 -7.84
CA VAL A 91 7.14 0.12 -6.70
C VAL A 91 8.38 0.88 -7.19
N LYS A 92 9.23 0.24 -8.00
CA LYS A 92 10.46 0.86 -8.51
C LYS A 92 10.17 2.15 -9.26
N SER A 93 9.24 2.10 -10.22
CA SER A 93 8.83 3.29 -10.98
C SER A 93 8.28 4.40 -10.08
N ASN A 94 7.48 4.05 -9.05
CA ASN A 94 6.97 5.04 -8.10
C ASN A 94 8.10 5.69 -7.31
N LEU A 95 9.04 4.89 -6.77
CA LEU A 95 10.16 5.38 -5.97
C LEU A 95 11.14 6.24 -6.79
N GLU A 96 11.41 5.86 -8.04
CA GLU A 96 12.20 6.67 -8.98
C GLU A 96 11.53 8.03 -9.20
N GLN A 97 10.20 8.06 -9.40
CA GLN A 97 9.44 9.31 -9.56
C GLN A 97 9.46 10.19 -8.30
N VAL A 98 9.50 9.60 -7.09
CA VAL A 98 9.64 10.38 -5.85
C VAL A 98 10.98 11.13 -5.83
N LEU A 99 12.05 10.49 -6.28
CA LEU A 99 13.38 11.10 -6.32
C LEU A 99 13.51 12.17 -7.41
N ASP A 100 12.91 11.95 -8.58
CA ASP A 100 13.07 12.82 -9.74
C ASP A 100 12.19 14.08 -9.64
N ASP A 101 10.91 13.91 -9.32
CA ASP A 101 9.90 14.99 -9.44
C ASP A 101 9.23 15.36 -8.11
N SER A 102 9.67 14.79 -6.98
CA SER A 102 9.04 14.99 -5.67
C SER A 102 7.52 14.73 -5.70
N SER A 103 7.11 13.64 -6.37
CA SER A 103 5.70 13.31 -6.61
C SER A 103 4.89 13.00 -5.34
N VAL A 104 5.57 12.78 -4.21
CA VAL A 104 4.98 12.50 -2.90
C VAL A 104 5.30 13.62 -1.92
N ALA A 105 4.31 14.07 -1.14
CA ALA A 105 4.53 14.95 0.00
C ALA A 105 4.77 14.13 1.27
N VAL A 106 5.84 14.44 2.00
CA VAL A 106 6.05 13.91 3.35
C VAL A 106 5.64 14.97 4.35
N ILE A 107 4.70 14.64 5.23
CA ILE A 107 4.17 15.55 6.24
C ILE A 107 4.75 15.17 7.60
N ASP A 108 5.47 16.10 8.22
CA ASP A 108 5.90 16.01 9.61
C ASP A 108 4.70 16.21 10.53
N VAL A 109 4.43 15.19 11.34
CA VAL A 109 3.34 15.14 12.31
C VAL A 109 3.87 14.93 13.73
N CYS A 110 5.13 15.23 14.01
CA CYS A 110 5.71 15.11 15.34
C CYS A 110 4.83 15.78 16.41
N HIS A 111 4.62 15.10 17.54
CA HIS A 111 3.84 15.61 18.68
C HIS A 111 4.29 16.97 19.22
N SER A 112 5.55 17.36 19.00
CA SER A 112 6.10 18.64 19.45
C SER A 112 5.70 19.83 18.55
N LEU A 113 5.03 19.56 17.42
CA LEU A 113 4.54 20.60 16.52
C LEU A 113 3.14 21.06 16.92
N ASP A 114 2.89 22.36 16.82
CA ASP A 114 1.54 22.92 17.00
C ASP A 114 0.62 22.58 15.82
N THR A 115 1.18 22.43 14.62
CA THR A 115 0.46 22.11 13.37
C THR A 115 1.33 21.21 12.49
N PRO A 116 0.75 20.26 11.72
CA PRO A 116 1.52 19.47 10.76
C PRO A 116 2.14 20.37 9.69
N THR A 117 3.32 19.97 9.19
CA THR A 117 4.06 20.75 8.18
C THR A 117 4.64 19.83 7.10
N ILE A 118 4.90 20.36 5.90
CA ILE A 118 5.50 19.58 4.81
C ILE A 118 7.03 19.60 4.96
N ILE A 119 7.64 18.42 4.90
CA ILE A 119 9.09 18.27 4.80
C ILE A 119 9.49 18.51 3.34
N ASN A 120 10.18 19.61 3.08
CA ASN A 120 10.69 19.95 1.76
C ASN A 120 12.02 20.74 1.87
N PRO A 121 13.13 20.25 1.29
CA PRO A 121 13.29 18.99 0.56
C PRO A 121 13.24 17.75 1.48
N LEU A 122 13.16 16.55 0.88
CA LEU A 122 13.31 15.29 1.62
C LEU A 122 14.63 15.26 2.39
N THR A 123 14.60 14.70 3.59
CA THR A 123 15.80 14.54 4.44
C THR A 123 16.76 13.51 3.87
N GLU A 124 18.02 13.52 4.33
CA GLU A 124 19.00 12.49 3.97
C GLU A 124 18.53 11.09 4.35
N GLU A 125 17.85 10.95 5.49
CA GLU A 125 17.24 9.70 5.95
C GLU A 125 16.20 9.19 4.96
N GLN A 126 15.25 10.04 4.55
CA GLN A 126 14.19 9.69 3.60
C GLN A 126 14.77 9.29 2.24
N ASN A 127 15.74 10.07 1.73
CA ASN A 127 16.45 9.74 0.49
C ASN A 127 17.19 8.40 0.61
N SER A 128 17.86 8.15 1.73
CA SER A 128 18.56 6.88 1.98
C SER A 128 17.58 5.70 2.01
N THR A 129 16.43 5.84 2.66
CA THR A 129 15.38 4.80 2.68
C THR A 129 14.89 4.48 1.28
N ILE A 130 14.59 5.50 0.45
CA ILE A 130 14.15 5.29 -0.93
C ILE A 130 15.24 4.58 -1.75
N GLN A 131 16.50 5.00 -1.64
CA GLN A 131 17.62 4.37 -2.35
C GLN A 131 17.82 2.91 -1.91
N ASN A 132 17.72 2.63 -0.61
CA ASN A 132 17.85 1.26 -0.09
C ASN A 132 16.71 0.36 -0.58
N LEU A 133 15.47 0.88 -0.66
CA LEU A 133 14.35 0.16 -1.27
C LEU A 133 14.59 -0.13 -2.75
N LEU A 134 15.09 0.85 -3.52
CA LEU A 134 15.43 0.65 -4.92
C LEU A 134 16.51 -0.42 -5.12
N LEU A 135 17.55 -0.43 -4.28
CA LEU A 135 18.58 -1.46 -4.29
C LEU A 135 17.99 -2.85 -4.00
N LEU A 136 17.13 -2.95 -2.98
CA LEU A 136 16.44 -4.19 -2.65
C LEU A 136 15.63 -4.72 -3.83
N LEU A 137 14.85 -3.86 -4.51
CA LEU A 137 14.04 -4.27 -5.66
C LEU A 137 14.90 -4.75 -6.83
N ARG A 138 16.07 -4.13 -7.08
CA ARG A 138 17.03 -4.59 -8.09
C ARG A 138 17.63 -5.96 -7.75
N GLU A 139 17.91 -6.23 -6.48
CA GLU A 139 18.38 -7.55 -6.02
C GLU A 139 17.33 -8.62 -6.29
N VAL A 140 16.04 -8.32 -6.05
CA VAL A 140 14.92 -9.22 -6.35
C VAL A 140 14.77 -9.45 -7.85
N GLU A 141 14.87 -8.42 -8.70
CA GLU A 141 14.78 -8.57 -10.17
C GLU A 141 15.81 -9.60 -10.71
N GLN A 142 16.95 -9.75 -10.03
CA GLN A 142 17.99 -10.72 -10.41
C GLN A 142 17.70 -12.15 -9.93
N LEU A 143 16.83 -12.32 -8.92
CA LEU A 143 16.40 -13.61 -8.42
C LEU A 143 15.28 -14.16 -9.31
N ARG A 144 15.54 -15.28 -9.99
CA ARG A 144 14.55 -15.96 -10.83
C ARG A 144 13.52 -16.65 -9.93
N GLU A 145 12.36 -16.01 -9.75
CA GLU A 145 11.21 -16.45 -8.95
C GLU A 145 11.48 -16.49 -7.43
N ALA A 146 10.75 -15.66 -6.67
CA ALA A 146 10.82 -15.68 -5.20
C ALA A 146 9.89 -16.78 -4.65
N GLU A 147 10.43 -17.98 -4.44
CA GLU A 147 9.71 -19.07 -3.76
C GLU A 147 9.51 -18.81 -2.25
N LYS A 148 10.20 -17.82 -1.70
CA LYS A 148 10.20 -17.46 -0.28
C LYS A 148 9.94 -15.96 -0.10
N PRO A 149 9.35 -15.55 1.04
CA PRO A 149 9.25 -14.14 1.38
C PRO A 149 10.63 -13.50 1.44
N LEU A 150 10.72 -12.25 0.97
CA LEU A 150 11.91 -11.43 1.15
C LEU A 150 11.85 -10.75 2.51
N TYR A 151 12.79 -11.07 3.40
CA TYR A 151 12.85 -10.47 4.72
C TYR A 151 13.81 -9.28 4.73
N VAL A 152 13.32 -8.13 5.20
CA VAL A 152 14.11 -6.91 5.34
C VAL A 152 14.22 -6.54 6.82
N LYS A 153 14.86 -7.41 7.61
CA LYS A 153 14.95 -7.23 9.07
C LYS A 153 16.05 -6.25 9.47
N GLU A 154 17.29 -6.52 9.07
CA GLU A 154 18.46 -5.76 9.60
C GLU A 154 18.60 -4.36 9.00
N LYS A 155 18.12 -4.13 7.77
CA LYS A 155 18.26 -2.84 7.08
C LYS A 155 17.20 -1.79 7.50
N CYS A 156 16.13 -2.21 8.18
CA CYS A 156 14.92 -1.39 8.35
C CYS A 156 14.65 -0.91 9.78
N GLU A 157 15.43 -1.32 10.78
CA GLU A 157 15.22 -0.91 12.17
C GLU A 157 15.23 0.62 12.37
N LYS A 158 15.95 1.32 11.48
CA LYS A 158 16.06 2.79 11.49
C LYS A 158 15.04 3.49 10.62
N TRP A 159 14.28 2.77 9.79
CA TRP A 159 13.34 3.40 8.88
C TRP A 159 12.09 3.82 9.64
N ASN A 160 11.58 5.01 9.33
CA ASN A 160 10.22 5.35 9.69
C ASN A 160 9.25 4.45 8.88
N LEU A 161 8.63 3.47 9.55
CA LEU A 161 7.76 2.50 8.89
C LEU A 161 6.49 3.14 8.33
N CYS A 162 5.95 4.17 8.99
CA CYS A 162 4.79 4.92 8.50
C CYS A 162 5.10 5.56 7.14
N THR A 163 6.22 6.28 7.06
CA THR A 163 6.70 6.88 5.80
C THR A 163 6.94 5.82 4.74
N THR A 164 7.63 4.74 5.13
CA THR A 164 8.00 3.64 4.23
C THR A 164 6.77 2.95 3.64
N PHE A 165 5.75 2.67 4.45
CA PHE A 165 4.50 2.07 3.98
C PHE A 165 3.77 3.01 3.03
N GLY A 166 3.67 4.31 3.32
CA GLY A 166 3.06 5.26 2.40
C GLY A 166 3.73 5.27 1.02
N LEU A 167 5.06 5.21 0.99
CA LEU A 167 5.84 5.10 -0.25
C LEU A 167 5.58 3.78 -0.99
N LEU A 168 5.65 2.64 -0.28
CA LEU A 168 5.44 1.31 -0.86
C LEU A 168 4.00 1.09 -1.35
N LEU A 169 3.02 1.69 -0.69
CA LEU A 169 1.60 1.63 -1.04
C LEU A 169 1.22 2.62 -2.15
N GLY A 170 2.12 3.56 -2.50
CA GLY A 170 1.92 4.53 -3.57
C GLY A 170 0.96 5.65 -3.21
N TYR A 171 0.98 6.09 -1.94
CA TYR A 171 0.22 7.26 -1.53
C TYR A 171 0.89 8.55 -2.00
N PRO A 172 0.11 9.54 -2.47
CA PRO A 172 0.65 10.85 -2.86
C PRO A 172 1.11 11.70 -1.68
N VAL A 173 0.69 11.30 -0.47
CA VAL A 173 1.03 11.94 0.79
C VAL A 173 1.36 10.85 1.80
N THR A 174 2.43 11.02 2.56
CA THR A 174 2.84 10.11 3.61
C THR A 174 3.21 10.89 4.88
N TYR A 175 3.04 10.27 6.03
CA TYR A 175 3.36 10.88 7.31
C TYR A 175 4.75 10.47 7.78
N TRP A 176 5.40 11.38 8.50
CA TRP A 176 6.66 11.15 9.18
C TRP A 176 6.58 11.70 10.59
N PHE A 177 7.19 10.99 11.52
CA PHE A 177 7.39 11.42 12.90
C PHE A 177 8.68 10.81 13.44
N ASP A 178 9.29 11.45 14.44
CA ASP A 178 10.49 10.92 15.07
C ASP A 178 10.14 9.77 16.03
N GLN A 179 10.14 8.54 15.49
CA GLN A 179 9.86 7.31 16.23
C GLN A 179 10.86 7.03 17.36
N THR A 180 12.02 7.72 17.39
CA THR A 180 12.99 7.60 18.48
C THR A 180 12.61 8.43 19.70
N LYS A 181 11.74 9.44 19.52
CA LYS A 181 11.27 10.33 20.58
C LYS A 181 9.88 9.98 21.07
N SER A 182 8.93 9.72 20.17
CA SER A 182 7.54 9.43 20.53
C SER A 182 6.77 8.80 19.36
N PHE A 183 5.73 8.03 19.68
CA PHE A 183 4.73 7.55 18.73
C PHE A 183 3.46 8.45 18.69
N GLU A 184 3.43 9.51 19.49
CA GLU A 184 2.37 10.51 19.46
C GLU A 184 2.52 11.47 18.26
N ASN A 185 1.40 12.06 17.84
CA ASN A 185 1.36 13.00 16.71
C ASN A 185 0.53 14.26 17.02
N CYS A 186 0.74 15.32 16.25
CA CYS A 186 0.04 16.60 16.38
C CYS A 186 -1.34 16.64 15.69
N LEU A 187 -1.94 15.49 15.33
CA LEU A 187 -3.18 15.45 14.54
C LEU A 187 -4.46 15.41 15.39
N SER A 188 -4.35 15.51 16.72
CA SER A 188 -5.53 15.52 17.60
C SER A 188 -6.46 16.67 17.25
N MET A 189 -7.71 16.35 16.93
CA MET A 189 -8.76 17.28 16.50
C MET A 189 -8.43 18.08 15.23
N THR A 190 -7.30 17.83 14.57
CA THR A 190 -6.95 18.40 13.28
C THR A 190 -7.88 17.82 12.20
N PRO A 191 -8.62 18.65 11.44
CA PRO A 191 -9.42 18.16 10.32
C PRO A 191 -8.53 17.46 9.28
N LEU A 192 -8.94 16.27 8.87
CA LEU A 192 -8.25 15.44 7.89
C LEU A 192 -9.18 15.21 6.69
N MET A 193 -8.73 15.59 5.50
CA MET A 193 -9.38 15.19 4.25
C MET A 193 -8.97 13.75 3.94
N VAL A 194 -9.90 12.82 4.08
CA VAL A 194 -9.73 11.42 3.72
C VAL A 194 -10.09 11.26 2.25
N THR A 195 -9.12 10.82 1.45
CA THR A 195 -9.33 10.45 0.05
C THR A 195 -9.40 8.93 -0.06
N THR A 196 -10.46 8.44 -0.68
CA THR A 196 -10.67 7.02 -0.97
C THR A 196 -10.77 6.79 -2.46
N ALA A 197 -10.23 5.67 -2.95
CA ALA A 197 -10.49 5.19 -4.29
C ALA A 197 -11.04 3.77 -4.23
N ALA A 198 -12.20 3.54 -4.81
CA ALA A 198 -12.89 2.26 -4.84
C ALA A 198 -13.14 1.79 -6.28
N VAL A 199 -13.20 0.47 -6.46
CA VAL A 199 -13.48 -0.20 -7.73
C VAL A 199 -14.47 -1.33 -7.49
N THR A 200 -15.14 -1.76 -8.55
CA THR A 200 -15.96 -2.96 -8.56
C THR A 200 -15.24 -4.07 -9.31
N TRP A 201 -15.08 -5.25 -8.69
CA TRP A 201 -14.69 -6.46 -9.40
C TRP A 201 -15.94 -7.20 -9.87
N GLN A 202 -16.24 -7.11 -11.16
CA GLN A 202 -17.38 -7.79 -11.79
C GLN A 202 -16.93 -9.14 -12.34
N ALA A 203 -17.13 -10.22 -11.57
CA ALA A 203 -17.04 -11.58 -12.10
C ALA A 203 -18.39 -12.33 -12.03
N ASP A 204 -19.39 -11.78 -11.33
CA ASP A 204 -20.76 -12.28 -11.23
C ASP A 204 -21.78 -11.13 -11.31
N ALA A 205 -23.08 -11.45 -11.20
CA ALA A 205 -24.17 -10.47 -11.36
C ALA A 205 -24.26 -9.43 -10.23
N ALA A 206 -23.61 -9.65 -9.09
CA ALA A 206 -23.66 -8.76 -7.93
C ALA A 206 -22.49 -7.76 -7.92
N GLY A 207 -21.31 -8.16 -8.40
CA GLY A 207 -20.10 -7.35 -8.33
C GLY A 207 -19.60 -7.16 -6.90
N HIS A 208 -18.28 -7.11 -6.71
CA HIS A 208 -17.67 -6.87 -5.40
C HIS A 208 -17.04 -5.47 -5.34
N LEU A 209 -17.62 -4.57 -4.55
CA LEU A 209 -17.05 -3.23 -4.31
C LEU A 209 -15.89 -3.33 -3.32
N CYS A 210 -14.72 -2.82 -3.70
CA CYS A 210 -13.52 -2.82 -2.86
C CYS A 210 -12.82 -1.46 -2.88
N GLN A 211 -12.35 -1.02 -1.72
CA GLN A 211 -11.60 0.22 -1.56
C GLN A 211 -10.10 -0.01 -1.74
N LEU A 212 -9.53 0.38 -2.88
CA LEU A 212 -8.12 0.19 -3.22
C LEU A 212 -7.17 1.11 -2.44
N TYR A 213 -7.60 2.36 -2.20
CA TYR A 213 -6.82 3.38 -1.50
C TYR A 213 -7.67 4.05 -0.43
N SER A 214 -7.02 4.39 0.68
CA SER A 214 -7.55 5.23 1.74
C SER A 214 -6.38 5.89 2.44
N PHE A 215 -6.25 7.19 2.28
CA PHE A 215 -5.24 7.99 2.94
C PHE A 215 -5.82 9.34 3.32
N SER A 216 -5.17 10.04 4.24
CA SER A 216 -5.60 11.35 4.70
C SER A 216 -4.55 12.41 4.46
N VAL A 217 -5.00 13.65 4.37
CA VAL A 217 -4.16 14.84 4.36
C VAL A 217 -4.74 15.83 5.38
N PRO A 218 -3.92 16.46 6.24
CA PRO A 218 -4.40 17.53 7.11
C PRO A 218 -4.97 18.67 6.27
N ASP A 219 -6.17 19.14 6.63
CA ASP A 219 -6.92 20.15 5.86
C ASP A 219 -6.10 21.43 5.64
N VAL A 220 -5.31 21.80 6.64
CA VAL A 220 -4.38 22.95 6.62
C VAL A 220 -3.25 22.85 5.58
N LEU A 221 -3.03 21.67 4.98
CA LEU A 221 -1.99 21.41 3.97
C LEU A 221 -2.56 21.01 2.60
N ILE A 222 -3.87 21.15 2.40
CA ILE A 222 -4.53 20.71 1.16
C ILE A 222 -4.08 21.51 -0.04
N GLU A 223 -3.98 22.84 0.10
CA GLU A 223 -3.58 23.70 -1.01
C GLU A 223 -2.17 23.34 -1.50
N GLU A 224 -1.24 23.11 -0.56
CA GLU A 224 0.15 22.79 -0.84
C GLU A 224 0.34 21.36 -1.38
N THR A 225 -0.59 20.44 -1.11
CA THR A 225 -0.54 19.06 -1.60
C THR A 225 -1.42 18.81 -2.82
N GLN A 226 -2.26 19.77 -3.21
CA GLN A 226 -3.27 19.61 -4.26
C GLN A 226 -2.70 19.12 -5.59
N SER A 227 -1.55 19.65 -6.01
CA SER A 227 -0.91 19.25 -7.27
C SER A 227 -0.51 17.77 -7.28
N LYS A 228 -0.05 17.24 -6.15
CA LYS A 228 0.32 15.82 -5.99
C LYS A 228 -0.90 14.92 -5.96
N LEU A 229 -1.98 15.37 -5.31
CA LEU A 229 -3.27 14.66 -5.28
C LEU A 229 -3.88 14.52 -6.68
N GLU A 230 -3.91 15.61 -7.45
CA GLU A 230 -4.45 15.58 -8.81
C GLU A 230 -3.57 14.76 -9.76
N HIS A 231 -2.24 14.87 -9.64
CA HIS A 231 -1.32 14.04 -10.41
C HIS A 231 -1.51 12.54 -10.13
N TRP A 232 -1.56 12.16 -8.85
CA TRP A 232 -1.83 10.78 -8.45
C TRP A 232 -3.17 10.26 -8.99
N LYS A 233 -4.22 11.07 -8.90
CA LYS A 233 -5.54 10.73 -9.42
C LYS A 233 -5.53 10.54 -10.93
N LEU A 234 -4.86 11.42 -11.67
CA LEU A 234 -4.70 11.30 -13.12
C LEU A 234 -3.97 10.01 -13.48
N CYS A 235 -2.82 9.74 -12.88
CA CYS A 235 -2.06 8.52 -13.13
C CYS A 235 -2.86 7.25 -12.78
N LEU A 236 -3.64 7.27 -11.69
CA LEU A 236 -4.53 6.16 -11.34
C LEU A 236 -5.61 5.95 -12.40
N GLN A 237 -6.22 7.02 -12.91
CA GLN A 237 -7.23 6.95 -13.97
C GLN A 237 -6.64 6.41 -15.28
N GLU A 238 -5.46 6.86 -15.67
CA GLU A 238 -4.76 6.39 -16.87
C GLU A 238 -4.45 4.88 -16.79
N ARG A 239 -3.86 4.43 -15.68
CA ARG A 239 -3.61 2.98 -15.46
C ARG A 239 -4.90 2.18 -15.41
N PHE A 240 -5.97 2.75 -14.81
CA PHE A 240 -7.27 2.11 -14.78
C PHE A 240 -7.88 1.92 -16.17
N GLN A 241 -7.68 2.85 -17.11
CA GLN A 241 -8.13 2.73 -18.50
C GLN A 241 -7.37 1.67 -19.30
N GLN A 242 -6.16 1.29 -18.86
CA GLN A 242 -5.32 0.29 -19.53
C GLN A 242 -5.67 -1.16 -19.16
N GLN A 243 -6.54 -1.36 -18.18
CA GLN A 243 -6.99 -2.69 -17.73
C GLN A 243 -8.49 -2.88 -17.94
N ASN A 244 -8.95 -4.13 -17.98
CA ASN A 244 -10.34 -4.48 -18.27
C ASN A 244 -11.01 -5.38 -17.21
N VAL A 245 -10.34 -5.67 -16.10
CA VAL A 245 -10.79 -6.58 -15.03
C VAL A 245 -11.62 -5.85 -13.99
N LEU A 246 -11.10 -4.72 -13.49
CA LEU A 246 -11.73 -3.88 -12.48
C LEU A 246 -12.55 -2.77 -13.16
N LYS A 247 -13.71 -2.48 -12.60
CA LYS A 247 -14.73 -1.56 -13.14
C LYS A 247 -15.03 -0.43 -12.14
N ASP A 248 -15.71 0.59 -12.63
CA ASP A 248 -16.32 1.65 -11.81
C ASP A 248 -15.36 2.35 -10.82
N LEU A 249 -14.17 2.76 -11.28
CA LEU A 249 -13.25 3.53 -10.46
C LEU A 249 -13.92 4.82 -9.97
N LYS A 250 -14.03 4.94 -8.64
CA LYS A 250 -14.60 6.11 -7.97
C LYS A 250 -13.63 6.65 -6.95
N VAL A 251 -13.30 7.93 -7.05
CA VAL A 251 -12.51 8.65 -6.04
C VAL A 251 -13.44 9.56 -5.25
N CYS A 252 -13.41 9.46 -3.92
CA CYS A 252 -14.23 10.27 -3.01
C CYS A 252 -13.35 10.96 -1.98
N GLN A 253 -13.78 12.13 -1.53
CA GLN A 253 -13.14 12.90 -0.46
C GLN A 253 -14.15 13.23 0.63
N THR A 254 -13.75 13.04 1.88
CA THR A 254 -14.56 13.37 3.06
C THR A 254 -13.68 13.93 4.16
N THR A 255 -14.11 14.97 4.84
CA THR A 255 -13.37 15.54 5.98
C THR A 255 -13.82 14.90 7.28
N VAL A 256 -12.87 14.50 8.12
CA VAL A 256 -13.10 13.95 9.46
C VAL A 256 -12.21 14.65 10.48
N SER A 257 -12.67 14.72 11.73
CA SER A 257 -11.86 15.17 12.87
C SER A 257 -11.97 14.13 13.97
N LEU A 258 -10.83 13.64 14.44
CA LEU A 258 -10.75 12.58 15.44
C LEU A 258 -9.97 13.07 16.66
N PRO A 259 -10.35 12.66 17.88
CA PRO A 259 -9.60 13.02 19.08
C PRO A 259 -8.19 12.41 19.11
N SER A 260 -7.97 11.32 18.37
CA SER A 260 -6.68 10.65 18.23
C SER A 260 -6.61 10.01 16.84
N VAL A 261 -5.42 10.02 16.26
CA VAL A 261 -5.13 9.45 14.93
C VAL A 261 -4.00 8.42 15.11
N CYS A 262 -4.24 7.20 14.63
CA CYS A 262 -3.23 6.13 14.61
C CYS A 262 -2.56 6.10 13.24
N LEU A 263 -1.23 5.94 13.21
CA LEU A 263 -0.38 6.04 12.02
C LEU A 263 0.43 4.76 11.78
#